data_AF-A0AA89AK99-F1
#
_entry.id   AF-A0AA89AK99-F1
#
_cell.length_a   1.000
_cell.length_b   1.000
_cell.length_c   1.000
_cell.angle_alpha   90.00
_cell.angle_beta   90.00
_cell.angle_gamma   90.00
#
_symmetry.space_group_name_H-M   'P 1'
#
loop_
_entity.id
_entity.type
_entity.pdbx_description
1 polymer ?
#
loop_
_entity_poly.entity_id
_entity_poly.type
_entity_poly.pdbx_seq_one_letter_code
_entity_poly.pdbx_strand_id
1 'polypeptide(L)'
;MGKNVRIANFMPSVKKSASPKVQRLEEKVEASLLDLPDLALECILERLSPAGLSSMAGVCSSLRDWCRSDHLWGKHMKQKWGKLIGDVAYRKWQIEVDLRKRKTTLECSKEKGYAGLFQNYGLFQATD
;
A
#
# COMPACT_ATOMS: atom_id res chain seq x y z
N MET A 1 78.77 -42.49 -30.63
CA MET A 1 78.59 -41.22 -31.38
C MET A 1 77.13 -40.81 -31.34
N GLY A 2 76.77 -39.91 -30.42
CA GLY A 2 75.47 -39.25 -30.44
C GLY A 2 75.51 -38.02 -31.35
N LYS A 3 74.41 -37.76 -32.06
CA LYS A 3 74.13 -36.47 -32.73
C LYS A 3 72.63 -36.13 -32.62
N ASN A 4 72.37 -35.09 -31.84
CA ASN A 4 71.47 -33.96 -32.08
C ASN A 4 69.94 -34.10 -32.01
N VAL A 5 69.42 -33.61 -30.87
CA VAL A 5 68.56 -32.41 -30.69
C VAL A 5 67.44 -32.17 -31.71
N ARG A 6 66.20 -32.10 -31.22
CA ARG A 6 65.22 -31.06 -31.57
C ARG A 6 64.47 -30.60 -30.32
N ILE A 7 64.54 -29.30 -30.07
CA ILE A 7 63.83 -28.59 -29.00
C ILE A 7 62.41 -28.30 -29.49
N ALA A 8 61.41 -28.52 -28.64
CA ALA A 8 60.11 -27.87 -28.75
C ALA A 8 59.76 -27.30 -27.37
N ASN A 9 59.69 -25.97 -27.31
CA ASN A 9 59.29 -25.20 -26.14
C ASN A 9 57.83 -25.49 -25.81
N PHE A 10 57.54 -25.97 -24.62
CA PHE A 10 56.18 -26.04 -24.10
C PHE A 10 56.15 -25.45 -22.68
N MET A 11 55.87 -24.15 -22.60
CA MET A 11 55.47 -23.49 -21.34
C MET A 11 53.98 -23.16 -21.41
N PRO A 12 53.12 -23.81 -20.63
CA PRO A 12 51.79 -23.31 -20.36
C PRO A 12 51.78 -22.44 -19.09
N SER A 13 51.66 -21.14 -19.34
CA SER A 13 50.89 -20.13 -18.61
C SER A 13 50.68 -20.28 -17.10
N VAL A 14 51.25 -19.30 -16.38
CA VAL A 14 51.01 -18.98 -14.97
C VAL A 14 49.51 -19.01 -14.64
N LYS A 15 49.14 -19.86 -13.68
CA LYS A 15 47.80 -19.90 -13.08
C LYS A 15 47.55 -18.58 -12.37
N LYS A 16 46.75 -17.69 -12.97
CA LYS A 16 46.18 -16.54 -12.25
C LYS A 16 45.23 -17.09 -11.18
N SER A 17 45.55 -16.85 -9.93
CA SER A 17 44.66 -17.08 -8.79
C SER A 17 43.34 -16.35 -9.06
N ALA A 18 42.27 -17.13 -9.26
CA ALA A 18 40.92 -16.60 -9.26
C ALA A 18 40.58 -16.18 -7.84
N SER A 19 40.73 -14.89 -7.54
CA SER A 19 40.06 -14.29 -6.39
C SER A 19 38.56 -14.53 -6.57
N PRO A 20 37.82 -15.01 -5.55
CA PRO A 20 36.38 -15.04 -5.62
C PRO A 20 35.94 -13.58 -5.66
N LYS A 21 35.61 -13.09 -6.85
CA LYS A 21 34.89 -11.85 -7.00
C LYS A 21 33.51 -12.16 -6.45
N VAL A 22 33.34 -11.89 -5.16
CA VAL A 22 32.03 -11.81 -4.51
C VAL A 22 31.28 -10.78 -5.34
N GLN A 23 30.53 -11.27 -6.33
CA GLN A 23 29.45 -10.51 -6.93
C GLN A 23 28.49 -10.35 -5.76
N ARG A 24 28.64 -9.23 -5.05
CA ARG A 24 27.59 -8.70 -4.20
C ARG A 24 26.42 -8.55 -5.16
N LEU A 25 25.55 -9.56 -5.16
CA LEU A 25 24.24 -9.48 -5.74
C LEU A 25 23.60 -8.35 -4.94
N GLU A 26 23.68 -7.13 -5.47
CA GLU A 26 22.71 -6.10 -5.16
C GLU A 26 21.41 -6.66 -5.72
N GLU A 27 20.80 -7.59 -4.96
CA GLU A 27 19.39 -7.90 -5.09
C GLU A 27 18.72 -6.55 -4.96
N LYS A 28 18.36 -5.98 -6.10
CA LYS A 28 17.55 -4.78 -6.18
C LYS A 28 16.23 -5.20 -5.58
N VAL A 29 16.12 -5.06 -4.26
CA VAL A 29 14.87 -5.24 -3.53
C VAL A 29 13.92 -4.25 -4.15
N GLU A 30 13.04 -4.74 -5.01
CA GLU A 30 11.99 -3.93 -5.62
C GLU A 30 10.98 -3.64 -4.52
N ALA A 31 11.29 -2.63 -3.71
CA ALA A 31 10.39 -2.17 -2.67
C ALA A 31 9.19 -1.49 -3.34
N SER A 32 8.00 -2.06 -3.17
CA SER A 32 6.76 -1.45 -3.66
C SER A 32 6.30 -0.40 -2.67
N LEU A 33 5.69 0.68 -3.19
CA LEU A 33 5.04 1.70 -2.35
C LEU A 33 3.97 1.09 -1.42
N LEU A 34 3.28 0.05 -1.88
CA LEU A 34 2.24 -0.65 -1.12
C LEU A 34 2.80 -1.60 -0.05
N ASP A 35 4.11 -1.83 -0.02
CA ASP A 35 4.76 -2.65 1.02
C ASP A 35 5.09 -1.81 2.27
N LEU A 36 4.83 -0.49 2.21
CA LEU A 36 4.97 0.42 3.34
C LEU A 36 3.83 0.22 4.35
N PRO A 37 4.09 0.45 5.65
CA PRO A 37 3.01 0.50 6.64
C PRO A 37 2.04 1.64 6.32
N ASP A 38 0.75 1.39 6.57
CA ASP A 38 -0.37 2.29 6.27
C ASP A 38 -0.11 3.76 6.63
N LEU A 39 0.42 4.02 7.83
CA LEU A 39 0.71 5.37 8.30
C LEU A 39 1.76 6.09 7.43
N ALA A 40 2.79 5.38 6.97
CA ALA A 40 3.82 5.94 6.10
C ALA A 40 3.25 6.26 4.72
N LEU A 41 2.39 5.37 4.19
CA LEU A 41 1.70 5.58 2.94
C LEU A 41 0.78 6.82 3.02
N GLU A 42 -0.06 6.91 4.06
CA GLU A 42 -0.91 8.08 4.32
C GLU A 42 -0.08 9.37 4.40
N CYS A 43 1.03 9.35 5.14
CA CYS A 43 1.92 10.51 5.28
C CYS A 43 2.51 10.96 3.94
N ILE A 44 2.85 10.03 3.05
CA ILE A 44 3.34 10.35 1.70
C ILE A 44 2.22 10.97 0.87
N LEU A 45 1.02 10.36 0.90
CA LEU A 45 -0.13 10.83 0.14
C LEU A 45 -0.60 12.22 0.60
N GLU A 46 -0.62 12.51 1.90
CA GLU A 46 -1.03 13.82 2.45
C GLU A 46 -0.11 14.98 2.03
N ARG A 47 1.13 14.67 1.62
CA ARG A 47 2.10 15.65 1.13
C ARG A 47 1.90 16.00 -0.35
N LEU A 48 1.11 15.23 -1.09
CA LEU A 48 0.84 15.48 -2.50
C LEU A 48 -0.09 16.68 -2.68
N SER A 49 -0.07 17.26 -3.87
CA SER A 49 -1.09 18.24 -4.26
C SER A 49 -2.42 17.53 -4.55
N PRO A 50 -3.57 18.24 -4.56
CA PRO A 50 -4.85 17.65 -4.96
C PRO A 50 -4.82 17.01 -6.35
N ALA A 51 -4.03 17.57 -7.27
CA ALA A 51 -3.81 16.98 -8.59
C ALA A 51 -2.97 15.70 -8.49
N GLY A 52 -1.94 15.68 -7.66
CA GLY A 52 -1.12 14.50 -7.38
C GLY A 52 -1.93 13.35 -6.77
N LEU A 53 -2.80 13.64 -5.79
CA LEU A 53 -3.74 12.66 -5.23
C LEU A 53 -4.68 12.09 -6.30
N SER A 54 -5.21 12.95 -7.18
CA SER A 54 -6.06 12.51 -8.29
C SER A 54 -5.32 11.60 -9.28
N SER A 55 -4.06 11.90 -9.59
CA SER A 55 -3.23 11.06 -10.46
C SER A 55 -2.92 9.71 -9.81
N MET A 56 -2.56 9.71 -8.52
CA MET A 56 -2.26 8.49 -7.77
C MET A 56 -3.47 7.56 -7.65
N ALA A 57 -4.68 8.12 -7.55
CA ALA A 57 -5.91 7.33 -7.55
C ALA A 57 -6.15 6.56 -8.87
N GLY A 58 -5.47 6.93 -9.95
CA GLY A 58 -5.52 6.23 -11.24
C GLY A 58 -4.54 5.06 -11.37
N VAL A 59 -3.59 4.89 -10.44
CA VAL A 59 -2.49 3.93 -10.58
C VAL A 59 -2.93 2.50 -10.27
N CYS A 60 -3.63 2.29 -9.14
CA CYS A 60 -4.20 0.99 -8.78
C CYS A 60 -5.42 1.14 -7.87
N SER A 61 -6.19 0.06 -7.71
CA SER A 61 -7.39 0.07 -6.86
C SER A 61 -7.08 0.38 -5.39
N SER A 62 -5.99 -0.17 -4.85
CA SER A 62 -5.59 0.10 -3.47
C SER A 62 -5.32 1.59 -3.27
N LEU A 63 -4.45 2.19 -4.11
CA LEU A 63 -4.16 3.63 -4.04
C LEU A 63 -5.38 4.49 -4.30
N ARG A 64 -6.31 4.05 -5.15
CA ARG A 64 -7.58 4.74 -5.37
C ARG A 64 -8.39 4.89 -4.09
N ASP A 65 -8.47 3.84 -3.29
CA ASP A 65 -9.25 3.86 -2.05
C ASP A 65 -8.58 4.76 -1.01
N TRP A 66 -7.25 4.67 -0.88
CA TRP A 66 -6.45 5.58 -0.04
C TRP A 66 -6.62 7.05 -0.47
N CYS A 67 -6.37 7.37 -1.73
CA CYS A 67 -6.40 8.74 -2.26
C CYS A 67 -7.79 9.40 -2.21
N ARG A 68 -8.86 8.61 -2.13
CA ARG A 68 -10.24 9.09 -2.00
C ARG A 68 -10.71 9.21 -0.55
N SER A 69 -9.88 8.81 0.41
CA SER A 69 -10.23 8.86 1.82
C SER A 69 -10.38 10.31 2.30
N ASP A 70 -11.47 10.58 3.04
CA ASP A 70 -11.85 11.94 3.45
C ASP A 70 -10.76 12.65 4.28
N HIS A 71 -9.93 11.90 5.02
CA HIS A 71 -8.89 12.47 5.88
C HIS A 71 -7.78 13.21 5.09
N LEU A 72 -7.41 12.72 3.90
CA LEU A 72 -6.42 13.37 3.03
C LEU A 72 -6.95 14.71 2.48
N TRP A 73 -8.25 14.78 2.23
CA TRP A 73 -8.86 15.96 1.61
C TRP A 73 -9.15 17.10 2.59
N GLY A 74 -9.22 16.83 3.89
CA GLY A 74 -9.56 17.85 4.89
C GLY A 74 -8.60 19.03 4.94
N LYS A 75 -7.29 18.76 4.87
CA LYS A 75 -6.26 19.80 4.85
C LYS A 75 -6.31 20.62 3.56
N HIS A 76 -6.47 19.96 2.41
CA HIS A 76 -6.60 20.63 1.11
C HIS A 76 -7.86 21.49 1.01
N MET A 77 -8.99 21.02 1.56
CA MET A 77 -10.23 21.79 1.63
C MET A 77 -10.06 23.03 2.48
N LYS A 78 -9.39 22.94 3.64
CA LYS A 78 -9.13 24.12 4.48
C LYS A 78 -8.15 25.10 3.83
N GLN A 79 -7.05 24.61 3.28
CA GLN A 79 -5.95 25.46 2.78
C GLN A 79 -6.22 26.11 1.43
N LYS A 80 -6.81 25.36 0.48
CA LYS A 80 -7.03 25.83 -0.90
C LYS A 80 -8.46 26.36 -1.07
N TRP A 81 -9.46 25.56 -0.69
CA TRP A 81 -10.86 25.89 -0.95
C TRP A 81 -11.46 26.82 0.11
N GLY A 82 -11.02 26.72 1.37
CA GLY A 82 -11.40 27.65 2.43
C GLY A 82 -10.95 29.08 2.15
N LYS A 83 -9.80 29.26 1.47
CA LYS A 83 -9.36 30.59 1.00
C LYS A 83 -10.14 31.10 -0.21
N LEU A 84 -10.54 30.21 -1.13
CA LEU A 84 -11.20 30.58 -2.38
C LEU A 84 -12.71 30.81 -2.24
N ILE A 85 -13.38 29.98 -1.45
CA ILE A 85 -14.85 29.94 -1.33
C ILE A 85 -15.30 30.32 0.09
N GLY A 86 -14.36 30.50 1.02
CA GLY A 86 -14.62 30.87 2.40
C GLY A 86 -14.98 29.67 3.29
N ASP A 87 -15.07 29.95 4.59
CA ASP A 87 -15.33 28.95 5.64
C ASP A 87 -16.63 28.17 5.45
N VAL A 88 -17.60 28.75 4.73
CA VAL A 88 -18.91 28.12 4.45
C VAL A 88 -18.74 26.85 3.61
N ALA A 89 -17.86 26.88 2.61
CA ALA A 89 -17.58 25.71 1.77
C ALA A 89 -16.90 24.59 2.58
N TYR A 90 -15.97 24.96 3.46
CA TYR A 90 -15.30 24.00 4.33
C TYR A 90 -16.30 23.32 5.29
N ARG A 91 -17.18 24.10 5.93
CA ARG A 91 -18.24 23.54 6.80
C ARG A 91 -19.19 22.63 6.03
N LYS A 92 -19.60 23.03 4.82
CA LYS A 92 -20.47 22.20 3.98
C LYS A 92 -19.81 20.86 3.62
N TRP A 93 -18.52 20.88 3.28
CA TRP A 93 -17.75 19.66 3.05
C TRP A 93 -17.67 18.77 4.30
N GLN A 94 -17.43 19.36 5.49
CA GLN A 94 -17.42 18.61 6.75
C GLN A 94 -18.77 17.93 7.03
N ILE A 95 -19.87 18.67 6.87
CA ILE A 95 -21.22 18.13 7.05
C ILE A 95 -21.45 16.93 6.11
N GLU A 96 -21.05 17.05 4.86
CA GLU A 96 -21.17 15.98 3.87
C GLU A 96 -20.35 14.73 4.24
N VAL A 97 -19.11 14.91 4.70
CA VAL A 97 -18.26 13.82 5.20
C VAL A 97 -18.93 13.11 6.37
N ASP A 98 -19.48 13.85 7.33
CA ASP A 98 -20.15 13.29 8.50
C ASP A 98 -21.46 12.58 8.14
N LEU A 99 -22.20 13.09 7.15
CA LEU A 99 -23.38 12.42 6.60
C LEU A 99 -23.01 11.08 5.94
N ARG A 100 -21.94 11.05 5.13
CA ARG A 100 -21.45 9.81 4.50
C ARG A 100 -21.07 8.77 5.54
N LYS A 101 -20.30 9.16 6.58
CA LYS A 101 -19.92 8.26 7.69
C LYS A 101 -21.13 7.71 8.42
N ARG A 102 -22.15 8.53 8.70
CA ARG A 102 -23.39 8.06 9.34
C ARG A 102 -24.14 7.07 8.46
N LYS A 103 -24.21 7.34 7.15
CA LYS A 103 -24.87 6.44 6.19
C LYS A 103 -24.19 5.07 6.10
N THR A 104 -22.86 5.02 6.03
CA THR A 104 -22.13 3.74 6.01
C THR A 104 -22.34 2.93 7.30
N THR A 105 -22.47 3.61 8.45
CA THR A 105 -22.72 2.96 9.75
C THR A 105 -24.14 2.37 9.83
N LEU A 106 -25.14 3.08 9.29
CA LEU A 106 -26.54 2.63 9.26
C LEU A 106 -26.77 1.45 8.31
N GLU A 107 -26.10 1.45 7.15
CA GLU A 107 -26.20 0.34 6.18
C GLU A 107 -25.57 -0.95 6.73
N CYS A 108 -24.41 -0.87 7.39
CA CYS A 108 -23.77 -2.03 8.03
C CYS A 108 -24.62 -2.67 9.15
N SER A 109 -25.48 -1.88 9.81
CA SER A 109 -26.36 -2.39 10.88
C SER A 109 -27.56 -3.18 10.34
N LYS A 110 -27.95 -3.00 9.07
CA LYS A 110 -29.05 -3.76 8.44
C LYS A 110 -28.62 -5.16 8.00
N GLU A 111 -27.32 -5.39 7.79
CA GLU A 111 -26.78 -6.69 7.36
C GLU A 111 -26.51 -7.69 8.50
N LYS A 112 -26.70 -7.30 9.79
CA LYS A 112 -26.55 -8.21 10.94
C LYS A 112 -27.85 -8.92 11.37
N GLY A 113 -28.85 -8.99 10.50
CA GLY A 113 -30.18 -9.55 10.79
C GLY A 113 -30.31 -11.08 10.81
N TYR A 114 -29.23 -11.87 10.75
CA TYR A 114 -29.34 -13.35 10.72
C TYR A 114 -28.53 -14.11 11.78
N ALA A 115 -27.83 -13.42 12.69
CA ALA A 115 -27.07 -14.06 13.77
C ALA A 115 -27.88 -14.26 15.07
N GLY A 116 -29.16 -14.62 14.96
CA GLY A 116 -30.08 -14.65 16.13
C GLY A 116 -31.21 -15.68 16.11
N LEU A 117 -31.11 -16.77 15.33
CA LEU A 117 -32.20 -17.76 15.21
C LEU A 117 -31.91 -19.15 15.81
N PHE A 118 -30.84 -19.35 16.59
CA PHE A 118 -30.50 -20.67 17.15
C PHE A 118 -30.65 -20.83 18.67
N GLN A 119 -31.35 -19.94 19.36
CA GLN A 119 -31.69 -20.16 20.77
C GLN A 119 -33.14 -19.79 21.03
N ASN A 120 -34.05 -20.72 20.72
CA ASN A 120 -35.31 -20.95 21.47
C ASN A 120 -36.11 -22.09 20.85
N TYR A 121 -35.66 -23.33 21.07
CA TYR A 121 -36.57 -24.47 21.16
C TYR A 121 -36.06 -25.37 22.29
N GLY A 122 -36.83 -25.47 23.37
CA GLY A 122 -36.57 -26.45 24.41
C GLY A 122 -36.77 -26.02 25.87
N LEU A 123 -37.72 -25.13 26.18
CA LEU A 123 -38.22 -25.04 27.55
C LEU A 123 -39.73 -24.78 27.57
N PHE A 124 -40.51 -25.78 27.16
CA PHE A 124 -41.88 -25.92 27.65
C PHE A 124 -42.34 -27.37 27.46
N GLN A 125 -42.12 -28.19 28.49
CA GLN A 125 -43.06 -29.23 28.92
C GLN A 125 -42.60 -29.79 30.27
N ALA A 126 -43.23 -29.29 31.33
CA ALA A 126 -43.42 -29.98 32.59
C ALA A 126 -44.83 -29.63 33.09
N THR A 127 -45.51 -30.59 33.72
CA THR A 127 -46.88 -30.57 34.31
C THR A 127 -48.02 -30.72 33.29
N ASP A 128 -48.97 -31.65 33.37
CA ASP A 128 -49.40 -32.64 34.39
C ASP A 128 -49.80 -33.96 33.69
#